data_AF-A0A7K6K181-F1
#
_entry.id   AF-A0A7K6K181-F1
#
_cell.length_a   1.000
_cell.length_b   1.000
_cell.length_c   1.000
_cell.angle_alpha   90.00
_cell.angle_beta   90.00
_cell.angle_gamma   90.00
#
_symmetry.space_group_name_H-M   'P 1'
#
loop_
_entity.id
_entity.type
_entity.pdbx_description
1 polymer ?
#
loop_
_entity_poly.entity_id
_entity_poly.type
_entity_poly.pdbx_seq_one_letter_code
_entity_poly.pdbx_strand_id
1 'polypeptide(L)'
;CTGNGICKCRVCECFPNFTGSACDCSLDTTPCMASNGQICNGRGTCECGTCNCTDPKFQGPTCEMCQTCLGVCAEHKDCVQCRAFDKGEKKETCSQECMHFNMTRVESRDKLPQPGQPDPLSHCKEKDVDDCWFYFTYSVNSNGEASVHVVE
;
A
#
# COMPACT_ATOMS: atom_id res chain seq x y z
N CYS A 1 16.22 -25.62 18.82
CA CYS A 1 16.82 -25.43 17.48
C CYS A 1 15.77 -25.59 16.37
N THR A 2 14.46 -25.49 16.68
CA THR A 2 13.32 -25.49 15.73
C THR A 2 13.38 -26.54 14.60
N GLY A 3 14.00 -27.70 14.85
CA GLY A 3 14.23 -28.74 13.84
C GLY A 3 15.33 -28.44 12.81
N ASN A 4 15.91 -27.23 12.82
CA ASN A 4 16.89 -26.74 11.84
C ASN A 4 18.32 -26.67 12.40
N GLY A 5 18.64 -27.50 13.39
CA GLY A 5 19.98 -27.52 13.96
C GLY A 5 20.16 -28.62 15.00
N ILE A 6 21.42 -28.82 15.39
CA ILE A 6 21.84 -29.80 16.40
C ILE A 6 21.98 -29.09 17.74
N CYS A 7 21.36 -29.64 18.79
CA CYS A 7 21.53 -29.13 20.15
C CYS A 7 22.81 -29.68 20.76
N LYS A 8 23.75 -28.80 21.15
CA LYS A 8 24.93 -29.14 21.92
C LYS A 8 25.01 -28.27 23.16
N CYS A 9 24.93 -28.89 24.35
CA CYS A 9 25.05 -28.18 25.62
C CYS A 9 24.16 -26.92 25.74
N ARG A 10 22.87 -27.03 25.37
CA ARG A 10 21.88 -25.92 25.37
C ARG A 10 22.11 -24.83 24.32
N VAL A 11 23.14 -24.96 23.49
CA VAL A 11 23.39 -24.10 22.33
C VAL A 11 22.92 -24.83 21.07
N CYS A 12 22.28 -24.10 20.15
CA CYS A 12 21.88 -24.63 18.86
C CYS A 12 22.95 -24.34 17.82
N GLU A 13 23.47 -25.40 17.21
CA GLU A 13 24.30 -25.32 16.01
C GLU A 13 23.39 -25.47 14.78
N CYS A 14 23.16 -24.38 14.06
CA CYS A 14 22.21 -24.37 12.94
C CYS A 14 22.73 -25.11 11.72
N PHE A 15 21.82 -25.75 10.99
CA PHE A 15 22.10 -26.30 9.67
C PHE A 15 22.38 -25.18 8.66
N PRO A 16 23.03 -25.50 7.52
CA PRO A 16 23.22 -24.53 6.44
C PRO A 16 21.90 -23.87 6.07
N ASN A 17 21.94 -22.57 5.79
CA ASN A 17 20.79 -21.71 5.50
C ASN A 17 19.87 -21.35 6.68
N PHE A 18 20.28 -21.63 7.93
CA PHE A 18 19.55 -21.18 9.12
C PHE A 18 20.43 -20.39 10.09
N THR A 19 19.83 -19.43 10.77
CA THR A 19 20.47 -18.54 11.75
C THR A 19 19.54 -18.30 12.94
N GLY A 20 20.05 -17.60 13.96
CA GLY A 20 19.35 -17.30 15.20
C GLY A 20 19.73 -18.27 16.31
N SER A 21 19.56 -17.83 17.57
CA SER A 21 19.85 -18.68 18.73
C SER A 21 19.01 -19.95 18.77
N ALA A 22 17.87 -19.95 18.08
CA ALA A 22 16.97 -21.09 17.96
C ALA A 22 17.00 -21.74 16.57
N CYS A 23 17.81 -21.28 15.61
CA CYS A 23 17.80 -21.73 14.21
C CYS A 23 16.43 -21.56 13.53
N ASP A 24 15.73 -20.48 13.88
CA ASP A 24 14.39 -20.13 13.44
C ASP A 24 14.39 -19.19 12.23
N CYS A 25 15.51 -18.53 11.95
CA CYS A 25 15.64 -17.61 10.83
C CYS A 25 16.20 -18.32 9.59
N SER A 26 15.40 -18.43 8.52
CA SER A 26 15.90 -18.93 7.23
C SER A 26 16.70 -17.85 6.50
N LEU A 27 17.81 -18.24 5.85
CA LEU A 27 18.59 -17.40 4.93
C LEU A 27 18.04 -17.44 3.50
N ASP A 28 16.99 -18.22 3.25
CA ASP A 28 16.32 -18.25 1.95
C ASP A 28 15.60 -16.92 1.67
N THR A 29 16.01 -16.26 0.59
CA THR A 29 15.42 -14.98 0.15
C THR A 29 14.34 -15.15 -0.91
N THR A 30 14.06 -16.39 -1.35
CA THR A 30 13.01 -16.69 -2.34
C THR A 30 11.65 -16.09 -1.97
N PRO A 31 11.17 -16.15 -0.71
CA PRO A 31 9.89 -15.54 -0.32
C PRO A 31 9.86 -14.01 -0.47
N CYS A 32 11.02 -13.36 -0.41
CA CYS A 32 11.16 -11.91 -0.52
C CYS A 32 11.32 -11.42 -1.97
N MET A 33 11.32 -12.33 -2.96
CA MET A 33 11.51 -11.97 -4.35
C MET A 33 10.23 -11.38 -4.94
N ALA A 34 10.28 -10.12 -5.34
CA ALA A 34 9.16 -9.42 -5.95
C ALA A 34 9.02 -9.75 -7.44
N SER A 35 7.86 -9.43 -8.02
CA SER A 35 7.55 -9.64 -9.44
C SER A 35 8.48 -8.88 -10.39
N ASN A 36 9.11 -7.81 -9.92
CA ASN A 36 10.11 -7.06 -10.68
C ASN A 36 11.51 -7.70 -10.67
N GLY A 37 11.65 -8.87 -10.05
CA GLY A 37 12.91 -9.62 -9.94
C GLY A 37 13.86 -9.09 -8.86
N GLN A 38 13.45 -8.11 -8.05
CA GLN A 38 14.25 -7.56 -6.97
C GLN A 38 13.78 -8.07 -5.61
N ILE A 39 14.71 -8.24 -4.68
CA ILE A 39 14.37 -8.54 -3.27
C ILE A 39 13.66 -7.33 -2.67
N CYS A 40 12.47 -7.54 -2.11
CA CYS A 40 11.66 -6.51 -1.47
C CYS A 40 11.43 -5.27 -2.36
N ASN A 41 11.23 -5.48 -3.68
CA ASN A 41 11.12 -4.42 -4.70
C ASN A 41 12.32 -3.44 -4.74
N GLY A 42 13.47 -3.82 -4.18
CA GLY A 42 14.63 -2.93 -4.01
C GLY A 42 14.43 -1.84 -2.94
N ARG A 43 13.40 -1.98 -2.09
CA ARG A 43 12.95 -0.98 -1.11
C ARG A 43 13.02 -1.46 0.33
N GLY A 44 13.71 -2.57 0.57
CA GLY A 44 13.84 -3.18 1.88
C GLY A 44 14.92 -4.25 1.93
N THR A 45 15.10 -4.83 3.10
CA THR A 45 15.97 -5.97 3.35
C THR A 45 15.15 -7.22 3.64
N CYS A 46 15.58 -8.38 3.16
CA CYS A 46 14.93 -9.64 3.49
C CYS A 46 15.53 -10.20 4.78
N GLU A 47 14.72 -10.30 5.83
CA GLU A 47 15.10 -10.83 7.14
C GLU A 47 14.21 -12.03 7.45
N CYS A 48 14.83 -13.21 7.59
CA CYS A 48 14.14 -14.46 7.92
C CYS A 48 12.96 -14.80 6.99
N GLY A 49 13.09 -14.50 5.68
CA GLY A 49 12.04 -14.72 4.69
C GLY A 49 10.91 -13.67 4.68
N THR A 50 11.07 -12.58 5.43
CA THR A 50 10.12 -11.44 5.45
C THR A 50 10.83 -10.16 5.02
N CYS A 51 10.17 -9.33 4.22
CA CYS A 51 10.72 -8.03 3.85
C CYS A 51 10.55 -6.99 4.96
N ASN A 52 11.66 -6.40 5.36
CA ASN A 52 11.74 -5.23 6.21
C ASN A 52 11.93 -3.99 5.32
N CYS A 53 10.84 -3.24 5.09
CA CYS A 53 10.85 -2.10 4.18
C CYS A 53 11.59 -0.91 4.79
N THR A 54 12.57 -0.37 4.06
CA THR A 54 13.43 0.72 4.54
C THR A 54 12.68 2.04 4.67
N ASP A 55 11.72 2.29 3.77
CA ASP A 55 10.86 3.47 3.82
C ASP A 55 9.46 3.07 4.35
N PRO A 56 9.00 3.66 5.47
CA PRO A 56 7.73 3.32 6.13
C PRO A 56 6.48 3.58 5.26
N LYS A 57 6.65 4.30 4.15
CA LYS A 57 5.59 4.50 3.16
C LYS A 57 5.26 3.23 2.38
N PHE A 58 6.20 2.29 2.33
CA PHE A 58 6.05 1.02 1.63
C PHE A 58 5.71 -0.11 2.60
N GLN A 59 4.74 -0.92 2.21
CA GLN A 59 4.18 -2.02 2.98
C GLN A 59 3.90 -3.20 2.04
N GLY A 60 3.43 -4.31 2.60
CA GLY A 60 3.18 -5.54 1.86
C GLY A 60 4.35 -6.53 1.96
N PRO A 61 4.10 -7.82 1.64
CA PRO A 61 5.07 -8.91 1.75
C PRO A 61 6.41 -8.65 1.05
N THR A 62 6.42 -7.82 0.00
CA THR A 62 7.64 -7.46 -0.74
C THR A 62 7.85 -5.96 -0.87
N CYS A 63 7.25 -5.14 0.00
CA CYS A 63 7.33 -3.66 -0.05
C CYS A 63 6.74 -3.04 -1.34
N GLU A 64 5.75 -3.71 -1.95
CA GLU A 64 5.11 -3.28 -3.19
C GLU A 64 4.04 -2.19 -2.96
N MET A 65 3.37 -2.20 -1.80
CA MET A 65 2.26 -1.30 -1.52
C MET A 65 2.81 0.03 -1.03
N CYS A 66 2.40 1.13 -1.64
CA CYS A 66 2.84 2.47 -1.24
C CYS A 66 1.65 3.37 -0.97
N GLN A 67 1.29 3.56 0.31
CA GLN A 67 0.12 4.34 0.72
C GLN A 67 0.23 5.83 0.38
N THR A 68 1.43 6.32 0.05
CA THR A 68 1.70 7.73 -0.26
C THR A 68 2.27 7.94 -1.66
N CYS A 69 2.34 6.89 -2.49
CA CYS A 69 2.87 7.06 -3.83
C CYS A 69 1.88 7.84 -4.69
N LEU A 70 2.34 9.01 -5.10
CA LEU A 70 1.69 10.09 -5.86
C LEU A 70 0.93 9.66 -7.14
N GLY A 71 0.97 8.40 -7.54
CA GLY A 71 0.23 7.89 -8.70
C GLY A 71 -1.28 7.82 -8.45
N VAL A 72 -1.72 7.31 -7.29
CA VAL A 72 -3.15 7.10 -7.02
C VAL A 72 -3.90 8.43 -7.02
N CYS A 73 -3.36 9.44 -6.35
CA CYS A 73 -3.99 10.75 -6.29
C CYS A 73 -4.07 11.40 -7.67
N ALA A 74 -2.96 11.43 -8.42
CA ALA A 74 -2.92 12.04 -9.74
C ALA A 74 -3.79 11.31 -10.77
N GLU A 75 -3.78 9.97 -10.76
CA GLU A 75 -4.57 9.13 -11.67
C GLU A 75 -6.07 9.28 -11.43
N HIS A 76 -6.48 9.34 -10.16
CA HIS A 76 -7.89 9.39 -9.80
C HIS A 76 -8.42 10.81 -9.67
N LYS A 77 -7.54 11.82 -9.64
CA LYS A 77 -7.88 13.24 -9.53
C LYS A 77 -8.99 13.64 -10.51
N ASP A 78 -8.79 13.36 -11.80
CA ASP A 78 -9.72 13.81 -12.85
C ASP A 78 -11.08 13.13 -12.72
N CYS A 79 -11.08 11.85 -12.35
CA CYS A 79 -12.31 11.09 -12.13
C CYS A 79 -13.07 11.53 -10.88
N VAL A 80 -12.36 11.84 -9.79
CA VAL A 80 -12.97 12.39 -8.58
C VAL A 80 -13.53 13.77 -8.87
N GLN A 81 -12.78 14.61 -9.57
CA GLN A 81 -13.20 15.96 -9.91
C GLN A 81 -14.45 15.99 -10.80
N CYS A 82 -14.53 15.10 -11.79
CA CYS A 82 -15.70 15.04 -12.67
C CYS A 82 -16.93 14.47 -11.96
N ARG A 83 -16.79 13.41 -11.14
CA ARG A 83 -17.93 12.81 -10.43
C ARG A 83 -18.41 13.64 -9.24
N ALA A 84 -17.52 14.38 -8.58
CA ALA A 84 -17.83 15.18 -7.41
C ALA A 84 -18.28 16.60 -7.76
N PHE A 85 -17.65 17.23 -8.75
CA PHE A 85 -17.88 18.65 -9.02
C PHE A 85 -18.36 18.95 -10.45
N ASP A 86 -18.56 17.91 -11.29
CA ASP A 86 -18.91 18.06 -12.70
C ASP A 86 -17.92 18.98 -13.46
N LYS A 87 -16.64 18.88 -13.08
CA LYS A 87 -15.51 19.70 -13.57
C LYS A 87 -14.32 18.83 -13.99
N GLY A 88 -13.35 19.42 -14.67
CA GLY A 88 -12.10 18.77 -15.08
C GLY A 88 -12.13 18.25 -16.52
N GLU A 89 -10.98 17.76 -16.98
CA GLU A 89 -10.73 17.33 -18.36
C GLU A 89 -11.61 16.14 -18.78
N LYS A 90 -11.92 15.24 -17.83
CA LYS A 90 -12.72 14.03 -18.08
C LYS A 90 -14.24 14.25 -17.94
N LYS A 91 -14.73 15.48 -17.91
CA LYS A 91 -16.15 15.78 -17.71
C LYS A 91 -17.07 15.04 -18.71
N GLU A 92 -16.69 14.98 -19.98
CA GLU A 92 -17.51 14.35 -21.03
C GLU A 92 -17.47 12.82 -21.00
N THR A 93 -16.33 12.21 -20.66
CA THR A 93 -16.15 10.75 -20.60
C THR A 93 -16.31 10.16 -19.19
N CYS A 94 -16.61 11.00 -18.19
CA CYS A 94 -16.70 10.66 -16.77
C CYS A 94 -17.59 9.43 -16.52
N SER A 95 -18.77 9.40 -17.14
CA SER A 95 -19.76 8.33 -16.95
C SER A 95 -19.32 6.96 -17.45
N GLN A 96 -18.33 6.89 -18.36
CA GLN A 96 -17.84 5.63 -18.92
C GLN A 96 -16.52 5.19 -18.27
N GLU A 97 -15.60 6.13 -18.01
CA GLU A 97 -14.26 5.82 -17.54
C GLU A 97 -14.12 5.78 -16.00
N CYS A 98 -14.96 6.51 -15.28
CA CYS A 98 -14.78 6.74 -13.84
C CYS A 98 -15.74 5.92 -12.95
N MET A 99 -16.37 4.86 -13.49
CA MET A 99 -17.33 4.00 -12.78
C MET A 99 -16.69 2.77 -12.09
N HIS A 100 -15.36 2.66 -12.10
CA HIS A 100 -14.62 1.50 -11.58
C HIS A 100 -14.40 1.52 -10.06
N PHE A 101 -14.82 2.58 -9.38
CA PHE A 101 -14.77 2.70 -7.91
C PHE A 101 -16.07 3.28 -7.34
N ASN A 102 -16.31 2.98 -6.06
CA ASN A 102 -17.39 3.56 -5.30
C ASN A 102 -16.99 4.94 -4.77
N MET A 103 -17.82 5.95 -4.97
CA MET A 103 -17.55 7.32 -4.53
C MET A 103 -18.59 7.79 -3.52
N THR A 104 -18.12 8.29 -2.38
CA THR A 104 -18.93 8.85 -1.30
C THR A 104 -18.52 10.31 -1.07
N ARG A 105 -19.49 11.22 -0.98
CA ARG A 105 -19.23 12.61 -0.61
C ARG A 105 -19.36 12.76 0.90
N VAL A 106 -18.46 13.52 1.52
CA VAL A 106 -18.46 13.80 2.96
C VAL A 106 -18.51 15.29 3.21
N GLU A 107 -19.23 15.70 4.25
CA GLU A 107 -19.47 17.13 4.56
C GLU A 107 -18.22 17.89 5.03
N SER A 108 -17.22 17.19 5.59
CA SER A 108 -16.02 17.83 6.13
C SER A 108 -14.79 16.92 6.09
N ARG A 109 -13.60 17.53 6.19
CA ARG A 109 -12.32 16.82 6.22
C ARG A 109 -12.19 15.87 7.41
N ASP A 110 -12.84 16.17 8.54
CA ASP A 110 -12.79 15.35 9.75
C ASP A 110 -13.58 14.04 9.60
N LYS A 111 -14.53 13.99 8.65
CA LYS A 111 -15.31 12.80 8.30
C LYS A 111 -14.62 11.92 7.26
N LEU A 112 -13.45 12.30 6.75
CA LEU A 112 -12.66 11.42 5.92
C LEU A 112 -12.18 10.21 6.74
N PRO A 113 -12.12 9.01 6.15
CA PRO A 113 -11.52 7.85 6.80
C PRO A 113 -10.12 8.21 7.32
N GLN A 114 -9.75 7.73 8.51
CA GLN A 114 -8.46 8.06 9.12
C GLN A 114 -7.47 6.89 9.00
N PRO A 115 -6.15 7.15 9.03
CA PRO A 115 -5.13 6.11 9.07
C PRO A 115 -5.31 5.23 10.33
N GLY A 116 -5.25 3.90 10.17
CA GLY A 116 -5.47 2.93 11.27
C GLY A 116 -6.72 2.05 11.11
N GLN A 117 -7.44 2.18 9.99
CA GLN A 117 -8.43 1.21 9.51
C GLN A 117 -7.73 -0.07 8.99
N PRO A 118 -8.45 -1.21 8.86
CA PRO A 118 -7.86 -2.45 8.35
C PRO A 118 -7.34 -2.32 6.90
N ASP A 119 -7.94 -1.44 6.10
CA ASP A 119 -7.59 -1.28 4.69
C ASP A 119 -6.60 -0.11 4.46
N PRO A 120 -5.64 -0.26 3.53
CA PRO A 120 -4.71 0.80 3.16
C PRO A 120 -5.44 2.04 2.62
N LEU A 121 -5.13 3.22 3.16
CA LEU A 121 -5.81 4.47 2.84
C LEU A 121 -4.82 5.55 2.40
N SER A 122 -5.05 6.10 1.21
CA SER A 122 -4.30 7.22 0.63
C SER A 122 -5.05 8.53 0.83
N HIS A 123 -4.45 9.51 1.48
CA HIS A 123 -5.01 10.86 1.60
C HIS A 123 -4.47 11.77 0.50
N CYS A 124 -5.37 12.30 -0.32
CA CYS A 124 -5.06 13.13 -1.47
C CYS A 124 -5.50 14.57 -1.24
N LYS A 125 -4.63 15.51 -1.62
CA LYS A 125 -4.88 16.95 -1.62
C LYS A 125 -4.51 17.48 -3.01
N GLU A 126 -5.51 17.81 -3.80
CA GLU A 126 -5.34 18.21 -5.20
C GLU A 126 -5.95 19.59 -5.45
N LYS A 127 -5.47 20.27 -6.49
CA LYS A 127 -6.06 21.51 -6.98
C LYS A 127 -7.04 21.24 -8.12
N ASP A 128 -8.20 21.87 -8.09
CA ASP A 128 -9.18 21.85 -9.17
C ASP A 128 -8.80 22.83 -10.31
N VAL A 129 -9.72 22.98 -11.28
CA VAL A 129 -9.56 23.90 -12.42
C VAL A 129 -9.62 25.38 -12.03
N ASP A 130 -10.16 25.70 -10.86
CA ASP A 130 -10.30 27.06 -10.33
C ASP A 130 -9.16 27.40 -9.34
N ASP A 131 -8.10 26.58 -9.30
CA ASP A 131 -6.97 26.66 -8.35
C ASP A 131 -7.38 26.48 -6.87
N CYS A 132 -8.57 25.93 -6.61
CA CYS A 132 -9.08 25.61 -5.29
C CYS A 132 -8.60 24.23 -4.83
N TRP A 133 -8.22 24.11 -3.56
CA TRP A 133 -7.81 22.84 -2.98
C TRP A 133 -9.03 21.99 -2.60
N PHE A 134 -9.07 20.76 -3.10
CA PHE A 134 -10.01 19.74 -2.66
C PHE A 134 -9.27 18.54 -2.06
N TYR A 135 -9.98 17.80 -1.20
CA TYR A 135 -9.42 16.70 -0.43
C TYR A 135 -10.25 15.45 -0.68
N PHE A 136 -9.57 14.33 -0.87
CA PHE A 136 -10.22 13.04 -0.97
C PHE A 136 -9.33 11.94 -0.43
N THR A 137 -9.90 10.77 -0.17
CA THR A 137 -9.17 9.57 0.19
C THR A 137 -9.48 8.45 -0.78
N TYR A 138 -8.50 7.61 -1.06
CA TYR A 138 -8.64 6.40 -1.86
C TYR A 138 -8.22 5.18 -1.04
N SER A 139 -9.00 4.12 -1.06
CA SER A 139 -8.67 2.84 -0.43
C SER A 139 -9.15 1.67 -1.26
N VAL A 140 -8.46 0.54 -1.14
CA VAL A 140 -8.86 -0.72 -1.77
C VAL A 140 -9.04 -1.73 -0.65
N ASN A 141 -10.22 -2.34 -0.59
CA ASN A 141 -10.49 -3.35 0.43
C ASN A 141 -9.79 -4.68 0.11
N SER A 142 -9.83 -5.61 1.06
CA SER A 142 -9.27 -6.96 0.89
C SER A 142 -9.85 -7.75 -0.29
N ASN A 143 -11.02 -7.38 -0.81
CA ASN A 143 -11.67 -8.02 -1.96
C ASN A 143 -11.27 -7.36 -3.31
N GLY A 144 -10.42 -6.34 -3.29
CA GLY A 144 -10.01 -5.59 -4.49
C GLY A 144 -11.01 -4.51 -4.92
N GLU A 145 -12.00 -4.17 -4.11
CA GLU A 145 -12.94 -3.08 -4.41
C GLU A 145 -12.36 -1.74 -3.98
N ALA A 146 -12.29 -0.79 -4.92
CA ALA A 146 -11.83 0.56 -4.66
C ALA A 146 -12.96 1.45 -4.14
N SER A 147 -12.68 2.21 -3.08
CA SER A 147 -13.58 3.21 -2.51
C SER A 147 -12.90 4.56 -2.36
N VAL A 148 -13.64 5.62 -2.68
CA VAL A 148 -13.19 7.00 -2.67
C VAL A 148 -14.14 7.85 -1.82
N HIS A 149 -13.58 8.63 -0.91
CA HIS A 149 -14.32 9.62 -0.12
C HIS A 149 -13.82 11.01 -0.46
N VAL A 150 -14.69 11.90 -0.92
CA VAL A 150 -14.33 13.27 -1.33
C VAL A 150 -15.08 14.28 -0.48
N VAL A 151 -14.41 15.36 -0.07
CA VAL A 151 -15.06 16.44 0.68
C VAL A 151 -15.90 17.28 -0.27
N GLU A 152 -17.14 17.58 0.13
CA GLU A 152 -18.06 18.45 -0.59
C GLU A 152 -17.55 19.89 -0.74
#